data_AF-A0A7Y3CJK1-F1
#
_entry.id   AF-A0A7Y3CJK1-F1
#
_cell.length_a   1.000
_cell.length_b   1.000
_cell.length_c   1.000
_cell.angle_alpha   90.00
_cell.angle_beta   90.00
_cell.angle_gamma   90.00
#
_symmetry.space_group_name_H-M   'P 1'
#
loop_
_entity.id
_entity.type
_entity.pdbx_description
1 polymer ?
#
loop_
_entity_poly.entity_id
_entity_poly.type
_entity_poly.pdbx_seq_one_letter_code
_entity_poly.pdbx_strand_id
1 'polypeptide(L)'
;MVRQKITILNQNKSGSREPDRRSQDKIASLKHAEEINKTLFEISNAINTTLNLDDLYRSIHQSLARIIDVTNFFIAMVDTEKRTLRFPYHVDTTDDQFFPITDFDTGSSLTGLVVLQRKPVLVEEKALKDREAKGGVWGPLPLIWMGIPLIVKETVIGVMALQSYTDPHLYDHHDLQVLTAVSHQIAIAIDRKQTEEARKKSEETNRILFEISNAVNTTENLSELYESIHRSLGRVIDVTNFYISIVDTEKRTLQFAYHVDTMGEDFHTKTDFDYHLSLTGLIVSKRKPI
;
A
#
# COMPACT_ATOMS: atom_id res chain seq x y z
N MET A 1 -34.90 -2.12 91.82
CA MET A 1 -33.58 -1.64 91.40
C MET A 1 -33.44 -1.94 89.91
N VAL A 2 -33.63 -1.02 88.97
CA VAL A 2 -32.74 0.08 88.49
C VAL A 2 -32.28 -0.24 87.04
N ARG A 3 -32.77 0.57 86.09
CA ARG A 3 -32.18 1.04 84.77
C ARG A 3 -31.90 -0.02 83.67
N GLN A 4 -31.96 0.23 82.35
CA GLN A 4 -32.27 1.32 81.39
C GLN A 4 -32.36 0.63 79.98
N LYS A 5 -33.36 0.91 79.10
CA LYS A 5 -33.31 1.80 77.90
C LYS A 5 -32.16 1.43 76.90
N ILE A 6 -32.35 1.05 75.62
CA ILE A 6 -32.80 1.86 74.45
C ILE A 6 -32.93 0.98 73.17
N THR A 7 -33.95 1.31 72.37
CA THR A 7 -34.26 0.96 70.95
C THR A 7 -33.16 1.32 69.94
N ILE A 8 -32.99 0.56 68.83
CA ILE A 8 -33.02 1.04 67.42
C ILE A 8 -32.72 -0.11 66.43
N LEU A 9 -33.59 -0.18 65.42
CA LEU A 9 -33.47 -0.94 64.16
C LEU A 9 -32.08 -0.82 63.52
N ASN A 10 -31.55 -1.92 63.01
CA ASN A 10 -30.92 -1.88 61.69
C ASN A 10 -30.88 -3.26 61.03
N GLN A 11 -31.96 -3.56 60.29
CA GLN A 11 -31.86 -4.42 59.11
C GLN A 11 -31.18 -3.60 58.01
N ASN A 12 -29.94 -3.95 57.68
CA ASN A 12 -29.30 -3.79 56.36
C ASN A 12 -27.78 -3.83 56.53
N LYS A 13 -27.16 -4.96 56.20
CA LYS A 13 -25.78 -5.04 55.69
C LYS A 13 -25.42 -6.48 55.31
N SER A 14 -25.83 -6.89 54.11
CA SER A 14 -25.06 -7.85 53.30
C SER A 14 -25.64 -7.90 51.89
N GLY A 15 -25.58 -6.76 51.18
CA GLY A 15 -26.02 -6.67 49.79
C GLY A 15 -25.40 -5.45 49.13
N SER A 16 -24.07 -5.33 49.12
CA SER A 16 -23.40 -4.20 48.46
C SER A 16 -21.88 -4.39 48.32
N ARG A 17 -21.42 -5.39 47.53
CA ARG A 17 -20.04 -5.41 47.01
C ARG A 17 -19.88 -5.97 45.58
N GLU A 18 -20.96 -6.31 44.89
CA GLU A 18 -20.95 -6.69 43.45
C GLU A 18 -21.35 -5.60 42.42
N PRO A 19 -21.95 -4.43 42.75
CA PRO A 19 -22.35 -3.46 41.72
C PRO A 19 -21.20 -2.75 40.99
N ASP A 20 -20.02 -2.64 41.62
CA ASP A 20 -18.94 -1.79 41.13
C ASP A 20 -18.14 -2.45 39.99
N ARG A 21 -17.80 -3.74 40.10
CA ARG A 21 -17.09 -4.49 39.04
C ARG A 21 -17.87 -4.57 37.73
N ARG A 22 -19.16 -4.96 37.77
CA ARG A 22 -20.01 -5.01 36.57
C ARG A 22 -20.16 -3.65 35.89
N SER A 23 -20.18 -2.57 36.68
CA SER A 23 -20.28 -1.20 36.15
C SER A 23 -18.96 -0.76 35.53
N GLN A 24 -17.82 -1.07 36.16
CA GLN A 24 -16.49 -0.79 35.63
C GLN A 24 -16.20 -1.58 34.35
N ASP A 25 -16.52 -2.87 34.32
CA ASP A 25 -16.38 -3.74 33.14
C ASP A 25 -17.23 -3.20 31.97
N LYS A 26 -18.46 -2.75 32.26
CA LYS A 26 -19.34 -2.16 31.25
C LYS A 26 -18.83 -0.81 30.74
N ILE A 27 -18.27 0.03 31.62
CA ILE A 27 -17.65 1.30 31.23
C ILE A 27 -16.41 1.04 30.37
N ALA A 28 -15.58 0.07 30.72
CA ALA A 28 -14.41 -0.30 29.93
C ALA A 28 -14.80 -0.82 28.54
N SER A 29 -15.80 -1.71 28.47
CA SER A 29 -16.33 -2.21 27.20
C SER A 29 -16.93 -1.11 26.32
N LEU A 30 -17.65 -0.15 26.91
CA LEU A 30 -18.20 1.00 26.17
C LEU A 30 -17.10 1.91 25.63
N LYS A 31 -16.09 2.24 26.46
CA LYS A 31 -14.94 3.04 26.02
C LYS A 31 -14.19 2.36 24.88
N HIS A 32 -14.01 1.06 24.95
CA HIS A 32 -13.33 0.30 23.89
C HIS A 32 -14.14 0.32 22.58
N ALA A 33 -15.46 0.11 22.64
CA ALA A 33 -16.32 0.23 21.47
C ALA A 33 -16.32 1.66 20.88
N GLU A 34 -16.24 2.69 21.72
CA GLU A 34 -16.11 4.08 21.28
C GLU A 34 -14.80 4.33 20.52
N GLU A 35 -13.67 3.83 21.02
CA GLU A 35 -12.36 3.95 20.33
C GLU A 35 -12.33 3.18 19.00
N ILE A 36 -12.97 2.01 18.92
CA ILE A 36 -13.12 1.28 17.65
C ILE A 36 -13.94 2.10 16.66
N ASN A 37 -15.10 2.62 17.08
CA ASN A 37 -15.96 3.43 16.22
C ASN A 37 -15.26 4.71 15.75
N LYS A 38 -14.48 5.35 16.63
CA LYS A 38 -13.66 6.50 16.29
C LYS A 38 -12.58 6.14 15.27
N THR A 39 -11.88 5.03 15.46
CA THR A 39 -10.90 4.52 14.50
C THR A 39 -11.53 4.22 13.14
N LEU A 40 -12.69 3.57 13.11
CA LEU A 40 -13.46 3.35 11.87
C LEU A 40 -13.82 4.66 11.17
N PHE A 41 -14.31 5.64 11.92
CA PHE A 41 -14.68 6.96 11.38
C PHE A 41 -13.46 7.67 10.80
N GLU A 42 -12.33 7.67 11.50
CA GLU A 42 -11.11 8.31 11.05
C GLU A 42 -10.53 7.65 9.80
N ILE A 43 -10.48 6.31 9.75
CA ILE A 43 -10.07 5.56 8.55
C ILE A 43 -10.99 5.89 7.37
N SER A 44 -12.31 5.95 7.60
CA SER A 44 -13.26 6.32 6.56
C SER A 44 -13.06 7.76 6.07
N ASN A 45 -12.64 8.67 6.95
CA ASN A 45 -12.41 10.08 6.61
C ASN A 45 -11.03 10.29 5.97
N ALA A 46 -10.05 9.44 6.30
CA ALA A 46 -8.68 9.52 5.80
C ALA A 46 -8.62 9.52 4.26
N ILE A 47 -9.56 8.85 3.60
CA ILE A 47 -9.72 8.85 2.14
C ILE A 47 -9.81 10.28 1.58
N ASN A 48 -10.59 11.14 2.25
CA ASN A 48 -10.87 12.50 1.78
C ASN A 48 -9.78 13.50 2.19
N THR A 49 -9.01 13.19 3.22
CA THR A 49 -8.01 14.11 3.79
C THR A 49 -6.58 13.83 3.34
N THR A 50 -6.33 12.65 2.78
CA THR A 50 -4.99 12.21 2.34
C THR A 50 -4.77 12.53 0.87
N LEU A 51 -3.55 12.97 0.53
CA LEU A 51 -3.22 13.40 -0.83
C LEU A 51 -2.93 12.20 -1.75
N ASN A 52 -2.19 11.21 -1.24
CA ASN A 52 -1.73 10.03 -1.95
C ASN A 52 -1.86 8.76 -1.08
N LEU A 53 -1.53 7.59 -1.63
CA LEU A 53 -1.55 6.31 -0.92
C LEU A 53 -0.61 6.24 0.28
N ASP A 54 0.60 6.81 0.21
CA ASP A 54 1.58 6.75 1.30
C ASP A 54 1.06 7.47 2.55
N ASP A 55 0.42 8.62 2.36
CA ASP A 55 -0.22 9.37 3.43
C ASP A 55 -1.43 8.64 4.01
N LEU A 56 -2.18 7.91 3.15
CA LEU A 56 -3.27 7.05 3.60
C LEU A 56 -2.75 5.90 4.48
N TYR A 57 -1.69 5.21 4.07
CA TYR A 57 -1.12 4.12 4.87
C TYR A 57 -0.60 4.62 6.22
N ARG A 58 0.07 5.78 6.26
CA ARG A 58 0.49 6.43 7.51
C ARG A 58 -0.70 6.77 8.41
N SER A 59 -1.78 7.31 7.85
CA SER A 59 -2.99 7.66 8.60
C SER A 59 -3.69 6.41 9.16
N ILE A 60 -3.74 5.32 8.41
CA ILE A 60 -4.25 4.02 8.88
C ILE A 60 -3.40 3.53 10.06
N HIS A 61 -2.09 3.51 9.91
CA HIS A 61 -1.16 3.07 10.96
C HIS A 61 -1.36 3.88 12.25
N GLN A 62 -1.37 5.22 12.17
CA GLN A 62 -1.61 6.09 13.32
C GLN A 62 -2.98 5.87 13.97
N SER A 63 -4.01 5.57 13.15
CA SER A 63 -5.35 5.32 13.66
C SER A 63 -5.42 4.00 14.43
N LEU A 64 -4.78 2.95 13.92
CA LEU A 64 -4.71 1.64 14.56
C LEU A 64 -3.87 1.66 15.85
N ALA A 65 -2.82 2.49 15.92
CA ALA A 65 -1.96 2.62 17.09
C ALA A 65 -2.68 3.02 18.39
N ARG A 66 -3.94 3.47 18.31
CA ARG A 66 -4.76 3.80 19.48
C ARG A 66 -5.50 2.61 20.07
N ILE A 67 -5.65 1.54 19.30
CA ILE A 67 -6.47 0.38 19.68
C ILE A 67 -5.67 -0.92 19.76
N ILE A 68 -4.50 -0.99 19.13
CA ILE A 68 -3.62 -2.16 19.15
C ILE A 68 -2.16 -1.72 19.00
N ASP A 69 -1.23 -2.52 19.54
CA ASP A 69 0.20 -2.33 19.31
C ASP A 69 0.52 -2.59 17.82
N VAL A 70 1.10 -1.60 17.17
CA VAL A 70 1.46 -1.63 15.73
C VAL A 70 2.95 -1.33 15.54
N THR A 71 3.76 -1.62 16.57
CA THR A 71 5.20 -1.35 16.57
C THR A 71 5.90 -2.03 15.39
N ASN A 72 5.47 -3.25 15.04
CA ASN A 72 5.86 -3.92 13.80
C ASN A 72 4.60 -4.18 12.97
N PHE A 73 4.43 -3.41 11.90
CA PHE A 73 3.22 -3.39 11.08
C PHE A 73 3.55 -3.17 9.61
N PHE A 74 2.88 -3.89 8.73
CA PHE A 74 2.99 -3.66 7.29
C PHE A 74 1.66 -3.85 6.55
N ILE A 75 1.58 -3.23 5.38
CA ILE A 75 0.53 -3.43 4.39
C ILE A 75 1.19 -3.97 3.12
N ALA A 76 0.73 -5.16 2.70
CA ALA A 76 1.11 -5.78 1.45
C ALA A 76 -0.04 -5.69 0.43
N MET A 77 0.26 -5.34 -0.81
CA MET A 77 -0.69 -5.25 -1.91
C MET A 77 -0.50 -6.41 -2.89
N VAL A 78 -1.61 -7.01 -3.32
CA VAL A 78 -1.65 -8.14 -4.23
C VAL A 78 -1.68 -7.66 -5.67
N ASP A 79 -0.75 -8.14 -6.49
CA ASP A 79 -0.82 -8.07 -7.94
C ASP A 79 -1.10 -9.48 -8.46
N THR A 80 -2.36 -9.71 -8.85
CA THR A 80 -2.83 -11.05 -9.25
C THR A 80 -2.26 -11.45 -10.61
N GLU A 81 -2.09 -10.50 -11.54
CA GLU A 81 -1.55 -10.77 -12.88
C GLU A 81 -0.09 -11.20 -12.81
N LYS A 82 0.71 -10.49 -12.01
CA LYS A 82 2.14 -10.80 -11.81
C LYS A 82 2.39 -11.86 -10.75
N ARG A 83 1.35 -12.29 -10.03
CA ARG A 83 1.45 -13.21 -8.88
C ARG A 83 2.44 -12.69 -7.84
N THR A 84 2.40 -11.39 -7.54
CA THR A 84 3.33 -10.76 -6.59
C THR A 84 2.62 -10.10 -5.41
N LEU A 85 3.30 -10.09 -4.26
CA LEU A 85 2.99 -9.24 -3.13
C LEU A 85 4.04 -8.13 -3.05
N ARG A 86 3.59 -6.88 -2.98
CA ARG A 86 4.45 -5.70 -2.77
C ARG A 86 4.15 -5.09 -1.41
N PHE A 87 5.14 -4.50 -0.76
CA PHE A 87 5.01 -3.95 0.59
C PHE A 87 5.14 -2.42 0.55
N PRO A 88 4.14 -1.69 0.02
CA PRO A 88 4.23 -0.22 -0.09
C PRO A 88 4.30 0.48 1.27
N TYR A 89 3.95 -0.19 2.36
CA TYR A 89 4.06 0.37 3.70
C TYR A 89 4.53 -0.67 4.70
N HIS A 90 5.54 -0.33 5.49
CA HIS A 90 6.05 -1.13 6.59
C HIS A 90 6.71 -0.23 7.63
N VAL A 91 6.60 -0.61 8.90
CA VAL A 91 7.37 -0.11 10.03
C VAL A 91 7.74 -1.33 10.85
N ASP A 92 9.02 -1.54 11.09
CA ASP A 92 9.51 -2.72 11.80
C ASP A 92 10.81 -2.38 12.54
N THR A 93 10.96 -2.95 13.73
CA THR A 93 12.09 -2.68 14.64
C THR A 93 13.28 -3.60 14.41
N THR A 94 13.09 -4.69 13.67
CA THR A 94 14.07 -5.75 13.45
C THR A 94 14.47 -5.87 11.98
N ASP A 95 13.56 -5.60 11.05
CA ASP A 95 13.79 -5.70 9.60
C ASP A 95 13.55 -4.37 8.88
N ASP A 96 14.52 -3.91 8.09
CA ASP A 96 14.40 -2.70 7.28
C ASP A 96 14.15 -2.99 5.79
N GLN A 97 14.08 -4.27 5.40
CA GLN A 97 14.10 -4.68 4.00
C GLN A 97 12.94 -5.61 3.62
N PHE A 98 11.84 -4.99 3.16
CA PHE A 98 10.70 -5.70 2.61
C PHE A 98 10.79 -5.82 1.09
N PHE A 99 11.24 -6.99 0.62
CA PHE A 99 11.27 -7.31 -0.81
C PHE A 99 9.92 -7.83 -1.32
N PRO A 100 9.56 -7.57 -2.59
CA PRO A 100 8.40 -8.20 -3.19
C PRO A 100 8.49 -9.73 -3.15
N ILE A 101 7.39 -10.40 -2.77
CA ILE A 101 7.30 -11.86 -2.85
C ILE A 101 6.69 -12.22 -4.20
N THR A 102 7.39 -13.03 -4.99
CA THR A 102 6.87 -13.66 -6.22
C THR A 102 6.21 -15.00 -5.89
N ASP A 103 5.23 -15.40 -6.69
CA ASP A 103 4.50 -16.67 -6.54
C ASP A 103 3.90 -16.84 -5.13
N PHE A 104 3.21 -15.78 -4.67
CA PHE A 104 2.62 -15.73 -3.32
C PHE A 104 1.62 -16.87 -3.06
N ASP A 105 1.04 -17.44 -4.11
CA ASP A 105 0.03 -18.48 -4.09
C ASP A 105 0.61 -19.89 -3.92
N THR A 106 1.93 -20.03 -3.82
CA THR A 106 2.60 -21.30 -3.45
C THR A 106 2.39 -21.69 -1.98
N GLY A 107 1.86 -20.77 -1.16
CA GLY A 107 1.68 -20.99 0.28
C GLY A 107 2.98 -20.95 1.08
N SER A 108 4.08 -20.51 0.46
CA SER A 108 5.43 -20.42 1.03
C SER A 108 5.66 -19.17 1.90
N SER A 109 4.68 -18.27 2.02
CA SER A 109 4.75 -17.10 2.90
C SER A 109 3.52 -17.04 3.81
N LEU A 110 3.65 -16.41 4.97
CA LEU A 110 2.52 -16.15 5.88
C LEU A 110 1.51 -15.20 5.23
N THR A 111 1.99 -14.13 4.60
CA THR A 111 1.16 -13.18 3.86
C THR A 111 0.41 -13.85 2.71
N GLY A 112 1.08 -14.69 1.92
CA GLY A 112 0.43 -15.46 0.85
C GLY A 112 -0.64 -16.43 1.36
N LEU A 113 -0.44 -17.03 2.54
CA LEU A 113 -1.45 -17.88 3.18
C LEU A 113 -2.75 -17.12 3.45
N VAL A 114 -2.65 -15.88 3.95
CA VAL A 114 -3.82 -15.02 4.20
C VAL A 114 -4.56 -14.70 2.89
N VAL A 115 -3.83 -14.43 1.81
CA VAL A 115 -4.42 -14.21 0.49
C VAL A 115 -5.18 -15.45 0.00
N LEU A 116 -4.56 -16.62 0.10
CA LEU A 116 -5.15 -17.89 -0.35
C LEU A 116 -6.39 -18.28 0.47
N GLN A 117 -6.32 -18.14 1.79
CA GLN A 117 -7.40 -18.54 2.69
C GLN A 117 -8.54 -17.51 2.75
N ARG A 118 -8.27 -16.26 2.38
CA ARG A 118 -9.21 -15.12 2.48
C ARG A 118 -9.79 -14.95 3.89
N LYS A 119 -8.99 -15.30 4.90
CA LYS A 119 -9.39 -15.28 6.32
C LYS A 119 -8.29 -14.65 7.16
N PRO A 120 -8.65 -13.98 8.26
CA PRO A 120 -7.68 -13.54 9.24
C PRO A 120 -7.00 -14.74 9.90
N VAL A 121 -5.70 -14.61 10.17
CA VAL A 121 -4.88 -15.68 10.74
C VAL A 121 -4.05 -15.12 11.90
N LEU A 122 -4.08 -15.80 13.04
CA LEU A 122 -3.17 -15.61 14.16
C LEU A 122 -2.26 -16.83 14.25
N VAL A 123 -0.95 -16.62 14.26
CA VAL A 123 0.06 -17.69 14.30
C VAL A 123 0.96 -17.48 15.50
N GLU A 124 0.91 -18.43 16.42
CA GLU A 124 1.75 -18.46 17.62
C GLU A 124 3.15 -19.04 17.32
N GLU A 125 4.10 -18.77 18.23
CA GLU A 125 5.52 -19.09 18.12
C GLU A 125 5.80 -20.53 17.64
N LYS A 126 5.10 -21.52 18.22
CA LYS A 126 5.30 -22.92 17.86
C LYS A 126 5.00 -23.20 16.39
N ALA A 127 3.87 -22.68 15.90
CA ALA A 127 3.46 -22.86 14.51
C ALA A 127 4.35 -22.06 13.54
N LEU A 128 4.88 -20.92 13.98
CA LEU A 128 5.87 -20.15 13.24
C LEU A 128 7.17 -20.95 13.05
N LYS A 129 7.72 -21.55 14.11
CA LYS A 129 8.92 -22.41 14.04
C LYS A 129 8.72 -23.62 13.13
N ASP A 130 7.58 -24.30 13.23
CA ASP A 130 7.24 -25.45 12.36
C ASP A 130 7.16 -25.05 10.87
N ARG A 131 6.77 -23.80 10.60
CA ARG A 131 6.66 -23.26 9.24
C ARG A 131 8.01 -22.78 8.71
N GLU A 132 8.82 -22.14 9.54
CA GLU A 132 10.19 -21.73 9.21
C GLU A 132 11.04 -22.94 8.81
N ALA A 133 10.94 -24.05 9.55
CA ALA A 133 11.64 -25.30 9.23
C ALA A 133 11.28 -25.88 7.84
N LYS A 134 10.17 -25.44 7.24
CA LYS A 134 9.70 -25.82 5.90
C LYS A 134 9.96 -24.73 4.84
N GLY A 135 10.71 -23.68 5.18
CA GLY A 135 10.97 -22.53 4.32
C GLY A 135 9.76 -21.61 4.12
N GLY A 136 8.79 -21.65 5.03
CA GLY A 136 7.51 -20.95 4.89
C GLY A 136 7.44 -19.56 5.55
N VAL A 137 8.58 -19.04 6.01
CA VAL A 137 8.74 -17.74 6.68
C VAL A 137 9.87 -16.99 5.99
N TRP A 138 9.64 -15.71 5.71
CA TRP A 138 10.59 -14.80 5.07
C TRP A 138 10.89 -13.66 6.04
N GLY A 139 12.15 -13.25 6.13
CA GLY A 139 12.61 -12.27 7.12
C GLY A 139 12.84 -12.87 8.51
N PRO A 140 13.13 -12.05 9.52
CA PRO A 140 13.32 -12.49 10.90
C PRO A 140 12.06 -13.18 11.45
N LEU A 141 12.24 -14.30 12.14
CA LEU A 141 11.14 -15.07 12.73
C LEU A 141 10.52 -14.32 13.93
N PRO A 142 9.23 -13.93 13.88
CA PRO A 142 8.56 -13.35 15.03
C PRO A 142 8.14 -14.42 16.05
N LEU A 143 7.82 -13.98 17.27
CA LEU A 143 7.25 -14.83 18.32
C LEU A 143 5.74 -14.99 18.16
N ILE A 144 5.07 -13.99 17.59
CA ILE A 144 3.65 -14.05 17.23
C ILE A 144 3.42 -13.19 15.99
N TRP A 145 2.53 -13.65 15.11
CA TRP A 145 2.19 -12.98 13.87
C TRP A 145 0.68 -12.99 13.63
N MET A 146 0.13 -11.85 13.23
CA MET A 146 -1.28 -11.70 12.88
C MET A 146 -1.41 -11.10 11.48
N GLY A 147 -2.22 -11.72 10.63
CA GLY A 147 -2.49 -11.22 9.27
C GLY A 147 -3.97 -11.16 8.99
N ILE A 148 -4.40 -10.05 8.37
CA ILE A 148 -5.80 -9.77 8.08
C ILE A 148 -5.93 -9.42 6.58
N PRO A 149 -6.79 -10.13 5.83
CA PRO A 149 -7.00 -9.85 4.42
C PRO A 149 -7.75 -8.53 4.23
N LEU A 150 -7.34 -7.74 3.25
CA LEU A 150 -8.04 -6.55 2.78
C LEU A 150 -8.90 -6.96 1.58
N ILE A 151 -10.22 -6.99 1.77
CA ILE A 151 -11.15 -7.57 0.79
C ILE A 151 -12.12 -6.50 0.26
N VAL A 152 -12.21 -6.40 -1.07
CA VAL A 152 -13.18 -5.57 -1.79
C VAL A 152 -13.90 -6.42 -2.82
N LYS A 153 -15.24 -6.42 -2.81
CA LYS A 153 -16.09 -7.19 -3.75
C LYS A 153 -15.58 -8.63 -3.95
N GLU A 154 -15.30 -9.33 -2.84
CA GLU A 154 -14.81 -10.72 -2.79
C GLU A 154 -13.36 -10.97 -3.25
N THR A 155 -12.63 -9.92 -3.65
CA THR A 155 -11.23 -10.01 -4.06
C THR A 155 -10.31 -9.53 -2.94
N VAL A 156 -9.27 -10.31 -2.63
CA VAL A 156 -8.21 -9.88 -1.71
C VAL A 156 -7.29 -8.92 -2.46
N ILE A 157 -7.39 -7.63 -2.16
CA ILE A 157 -6.55 -6.59 -2.78
C ILE A 157 -5.21 -6.43 -2.04
N GLY A 158 -5.13 -6.90 -0.80
CA GLY A 158 -3.97 -6.76 0.05
C GLY A 158 -4.09 -7.53 1.36
N VAL A 159 -3.08 -7.40 2.21
CA VAL A 159 -3.01 -7.95 3.55
C VAL A 159 -2.40 -6.89 4.45
N MET A 160 -2.99 -6.65 5.61
CA MET A 160 -2.30 -5.98 6.70
C MET A 160 -1.81 -7.02 7.70
N ALA A 161 -0.63 -6.82 8.27
CA ALA A 161 -0.09 -7.75 9.24
C ALA A 161 0.67 -7.02 10.35
N LEU A 162 0.65 -7.65 11.52
CA LEU A 162 1.28 -7.22 12.74
C LEU A 162 2.16 -8.36 13.27
N GLN A 163 3.27 -8.03 13.91
CA GLN A 163 4.15 -9.03 14.50
C GLN A 163 4.85 -8.53 15.76
N SER A 164 5.33 -9.46 16.58
CA SER A 164 6.13 -9.17 17.76
C SER A 164 7.34 -10.09 17.83
N TYR A 165 8.50 -9.50 18.10
CA TYR A 165 9.76 -10.22 18.32
C TYR A 165 10.09 -10.39 19.80
N THR A 166 9.32 -9.76 20.69
CA THR A 166 9.65 -9.63 22.12
C THR A 166 8.61 -10.26 23.04
N ASP A 167 7.36 -10.40 22.59
CA ASP A 167 6.27 -10.96 23.39
C ASP A 167 5.41 -11.93 22.55
N PRO A 168 5.40 -13.24 22.85
CA PRO A 168 4.59 -14.24 22.15
C PRO A 168 3.09 -14.16 22.48
N HIS A 169 2.68 -13.31 23.42
CA HIS A 169 1.29 -13.13 23.86
C HIS A 169 0.76 -11.72 23.61
N LEU A 170 1.49 -10.92 22.81
CA LEU A 170 1.12 -9.52 22.54
C LEU A 170 -0.25 -9.38 21.87
N TYR A 171 -0.63 -10.37 21.05
CA TYR A 171 -1.89 -10.37 20.32
C TYR A 171 -2.75 -11.58 20.66
N ASP A 172 -4.05 -11.37 20.71
CA ASP A 172 -5.02 -12.43 20.98
C ASP A 172 -6.17 -12.49 19.94
N HIS A 173 -7.18 -13.30 20.22
CA HIS A 173 -8.36 -13.41 19.36
C HIS A 173 -9.29 -12.20 19.41
N HIS A 174 -9.28 -11.44 20.49
CA HIS A 174 -10.03 -10.19 20.59
C HIS A 174 -9.41 -9.14 19.66
N ASP A 175 -8.09 -9.01 19.67
CA ASP A 175 -7.34 -8.17 18.72
C ASP A 175 -7.62 -8.55 17.26
N LEU A 176 -7.65 -9.85 16.96
CA LEU A 176 -8.00 -10.37 15.64
C LEU A 176 -9.40 -9.92 15.20
N GLN A 177 -10.37 -9.93 16.12
CA GLN A 177 -11.75 -9.48 15.85
C GLN A 177 -11.81 -7.97 15.61
N VAL A 178 -11.11 -7.19 16.43
CA VAL A 178 -11.03 -5.73 16.31
C VAL A 178 -10.43 -5.35 14.95
N LEU A 179 -9.29 -5.93 14.58
CA LEU A 179 -8.65 -5.65 13.29
C LEU A 179 -9.49 -6.14 12.10
N THR A 180 -10.16 -7.29 12.25
CA THR A 180 -11.10 -7.77 11.23
C THR A 180 -12.25 -6.78 11.03
N ALA A 181 -12.79 -6.19 12.10
CA ALA A 181 -13.89 -5.22 12.01
C ALA A 181 -13.49 -3.94 11.25
N VAL A 182 -12.25 -3.46 11.43
CA VAL A 182 -11.75 -2.26 10.73
C VAL A 182 -11.21 -2.56 9.33
N SER A 183 -10.81 -3.80 9.05
CA SER A 183 -10.20 -4.20 7.77
C SER A 183 -11.03 -3.88 6.54
N HIS A 184 -12.37 -3.99 6.64
CA HIS A 184 -13.25 -3.72 5.51
C HIS A 184 -13.22 -2.24 5.10
N GLN A 185 -13.22 -1.33 6.06
CA GLN A 185 -13.12 0.11 5.78
C GLN A 185 -11.75 0.48 5.25
N ILE A 186 -10.69 -0.12 5.80
CA ILE A 186 -9.31 0.05 5.30
C ILE A 186 -9.22 -0.40 3.84
N ALA A 187 -9.77 -1.57 3.52
CA ALA A 187 -9.76 -2.11 2.16
C ALA A 187 -10.50 -1.19 1.17
N ILE A 188 -11.69 -0.70 1.54
CA ILE A 188 -12.45 0.27 0.73
C ILE A 188 -11.66 1.57 0.55
N ALA A 189 -11.00 2.06 1.60
CA ALA A 189 -10.21 3.27 1.55
C ALA A 189 -9.05 3.19 0.57
N ILE A 190 -8.28 2.10 0.66
CA ILE A 190 -7.14 1.84 -0.22
C ILE A 190 -7.61 1.65 -1.66
N ASP A 191 -8.65 0.85 -1.92
CA ASP A 191 -9.20 0.63 -3.26
C ASP A 191 -9.67 1.93 -3.92
N ARG A 192 -10.38 2.77 -3.17
CA ARG A 192 -10.81 4.08 -3.65
C ARG A 192 -9.63 4.98 -3.99
N LYS A 193 -8.62 5.04 -3.13
CA LYS A 193 -7.45 5.89 -3.35
C LYS A 193 -6.60 5.41 -4.53
N GLN A 194 -6.42 4.10 -4.68
CA GLN A 194 -5.77 3.50 -5.84
C GLN A 194 -6.53 3.83 -7.14
N THR A 195 -7.86 3.70 -7.12
CA THR A 195 -8.70 4.05 -8.27
C THR A 195 -8.62 5.53 -8.60
N GLU A 196 -8.61 6.41 -7.59
CA GLU A 196 -8.46 7.86 -7.76
C GLU A 196 -7.12 8.21 -8.42
N GLU A 197 -6.01 7.66 -7.93
CA GLU A 197 -4.68 7.89 -8.48
C GLU A 197 -4.53 7.34 -9.90
N ALA A 198 -5.06 6.13 -10.15
CA ALA A 198 -5.06 5.55 -11.50
C ALA A 198 -5.86 6.41 -12.49
N ARG A 199 -7.03 6.93 -12.07
CA ARG A 199 -7.82 7.86 -12.88
C ARG A 199 -7.06 9.15 -13.15
N LYS A 200 -6.47 9.79 -12.12
CA LYS A 200 -5.66 11.01 -12.28
C LYS A 200 -4.52 10.81 -13.27
N LYS A 201 -3.81 9.68 -13.16
CA LYS A 201 -2.72 9.34 -14.09
C LYS A 201 -3.21 9.14 -15.53
N SER A 202 -4.36 8.49 -15.71
CA SER A 202 -4.97 8.31 -17.03
C SER A 202 -5.42 9.64 -17.65
N GLU A 203 -6.03 10.52 -16.86
CA GLU A 203 -6.46 11.86 -17.30
C GLU A 203 -5.28 12.72 -17.72
N GLU A 204 -4.19 12.69 -16.95
CA GLU A 204 -2.96 13.40 -17.30
C GLU A 204 -2.33 12.86 -18.59
N THR A 205 -2.28 11.53 -18.74
CA THR A 205 -1.81 10.88 -19.98
C THR A 205 -2.67 11.31 -21.18
N ASN A 206 -3.99 11.27 -21.06
CA ASN A 206 -4.91 11.67 -22.13
C ASN A 206 -4.79 13.16 -22.48
N ARG A 207 -4.60 14.03 -21.48
CA ARG A 207 -4.37 15.46 -21.70
C ARG A 207 -3.13 15.69 -22.55
N ILE A 208 -2.03 14.99 -22.25
CA ILE A 208 -0.78 15.09 -23.01
C ILE A 208 -0.95 14.57 -24.44
N LEU A 209 -1.64 13.44 -24.62
CA LEU A 209 -1.94 12.92 -25.95
C LEU A 209 -2.76 13.92 -26.79
N PHE A 210 -3.73 14.61 -26.16
CA PHE A 210 -4.52 15.65 -26.82
C PHE A 210 -3.67 16.88 -27.18
N GLU A 211 -2.81 17.35 -26.27
CA GLU A 211 -1.87 18.46 -26.54
C GLU A 211 -0.95 18.14 -27.72
N ILE A 212 -0.37 16.94 -27.75
CA ILE A 212 0.47 16.48 -28.86
C ILE A 212 -0.35 16.39 -30.16
N SER A 213 -1.53 15.78 -30.12
CA SER A 213 -2.38 15.65 -31.31
C SER A 213 -2.81 17.01 -31.88
N ASN A 214 -3.08 17.99 -31.01
CA ASN A 214 -3.38 19.34 -31.46
C ASN A 214 -2.17 20.00 -32.08
N ALA A 215 -0.99 19.90 -31.44
CA ALA A 215 0.24 20.43 -32.00
C ALA A 215 0.47 19.89 -33.41
N VAL A 216 0.35 18.57 -33.63
CA VAL A 216 0.49 17.93 -34.95
C VAL A 216 -0.44 18.57 -36.00
N ASN A 217 -1.65 18.95 -35.62
CA ASN A 217 -2.64 19.50 -36.55
C ASN A 217 -2.51 21.02 -36.77
N THR A 218 -1.98 21.77 -35.81
CA THR A 218 -1.96 23.24 -35.86
C THR A 218 -0.60 23.82 -36.22
N THR A 219 0.50 23.10 -35.97
CA THR A 219 1.83 23.61 -36.31
C THR A 219 2.09 23.40 -37.80
N GLU A 220 2.38 24.49 -38.50
CA GLU A 220 2.85 24.42 -39.88
C GLU A 220 4.36 24.07 -39.95
N ASN A 221 5.05 24.16 -38.81
CA ASN A 221 6.49 23.98 -38.68
C ASN A 221 6.85 22.78 -37.79
N LEU A 222 7.64 21.85 -38.32
CA LEU A 222 8.10 20.65 -37.61
C LEU A 222 8.96 20.99 -36.38
N SER A 223 9.74 22.06 -36.40
CA SER A 223 10.55 22.46 -35.24
C SER A 223 9.66 22.85 -34.05
N GLU A 224 8.59 23.61 -34.30
CA GLU A 224 7.61 23.99 -33.28
C GLU A 224 6.84 22.78 -32.76
N LEU A 225 6.51 21.82 -33.64
CA LEU A 225 5.90 20.56 -33.26
C LEU A 225 6.79 19.79 -32.26
N TYR A 226 8.06 19.61 -32.58
CA TYR A 226 8.99 18.86 -31.74
C TYR A 226 9.21 19.51 -30.37
N GLU A 227 9.33 20.84 -30.33
CA GLU A 227 9.38 21.59 -29.07
C GLU A 227 8.11 21.40 -28.24
N SER A 228 6.94 21.40 -28.90
CA SER A 228 5.67 21.16 -28.22
C SER A 228 5.59 19.74 -27.63
N ILE A 229 5.99 18.73 -28.40
CA ILE A 229 6.06 17.33 -27.93
C ILE A 229 6.99 17.21 -26.72
N HIS A 230 8.21 17.75 -26.82
CA HIS A 230 9.19 17.70 -25.74
C HIS A 230 8.64 18.35 -24.46
N ARG A 231 8.07 19.55 -24.57
CA ARG A 231 7.48 20.27 -23.45
C ARG A 231 6.29 19.54 -22.83
N SER A 232 5.42 18.93 -23.64
CA SER A 232 4.28 18.16 -23.12
C SER A 232 4.72 16.86 -22.44
N LEU A 233 5.72 16.15 -22.97
CA LEU A 233 6.29 14.95 -22.36
C LEU A 233 7.02 15.25 -21.04
N GLY A 234 7.74 16.37 -20.96
CA GLY A 234 8.50 16.76 -19.77
C GLY A 234 7.69 17.05 -18.52
N ARG A 235 6.35 17.05 -18.63
CA ARG A 235 5.44 17.16 -17.47
C ARG A 235 5.22 15.83 -16.75
N VAL A 236 5.49 14.69 -17.40
CA VAL A 236 5.16 13.34 -16.87
C VAL A 236 6.34 12.39 -16.81
N ILE A 237 7.31 12.57 -17.71
CA ILE A 237 8.52 11.74 -17.76
C ILE A 237 9.73 12.66 -17.82
N ASP A 238 10.83 12.16 -17.28
CA ASP A 238 12.10 12.86 -17.40
C ASP A 238 12.56 12.83 -18.86
N VAL A 239 12.57 14.00 -19.47
CA VAL A 239 13.01 14.26 -20.85
C VAL A 239 14.26 15.12 -20.90
N THR A 240 15.02 15.16 -19.81
CA THR A 240 16.27 15.94 -19.72
C THR A 240 17.24 15.61 -20.86
N ASN A 241 17.24 14.35 -21.30
CA ASN A 241 17.89 13.88 -22.52
C ASN A 241 16.83 13.30 -23.46
N PHE A 242 16.46 14.07 -24.47
CA PHE A 242 15.36 13.72 -25.37
C PHE A 242 15.74 14.05 -26.81
N TYR A 243 15.43 13.15 -27.74
CA TYR A 243 15.61 13.41 -29.16
C TYR A 243 14.51 12.75 -30.00
N ILE A 244 14.25 13.35 -31.17
CA ILE A 244 13.41 12.79 -32.22
C ILE A 244 14.30 12.57 -33.43
N SER A 245 14.27 11.36 -33.97
CA SER A 245 15.03 11.01 -35.16
C SER A 245 14.10 10.60 -36.31
N ILE A 246 14.46 11.00 -37.52
CA ILE A 246 13.82 10.59 -38.77
C ILE A 246 14.75 9.58 -39.44
N VAL A 247 14.22 8.39 -39.74
CA VAL A 247 14.98 7.31 -40.36
C VAL A 247 14.47 7.10 -41.79
N ASP A 248 15.38 7.21 -42.75
CA ASP A 248 15.14 6.81 -44.14
C ASP A 248 15.73 5.41 -44.33
N THR A 249 14.85 4.40 -44.41
CA THR A 249 15.26 3.01 -44.54
C THR A 249 15.81 2.66 -45.92
N GLU A 250 15.47 3.42 -46.95
CA GLU A 250 15.97 3.17 -48.31
C GLU A 250 17.40 3.69 -48.44
N LYS A 251 17.64 4.92 -47.97
CA LYS A 251 18.97 5.55 -48.00
C LYS A 251 19.86 5.14 -46.83
N ARG A 252 19.30 4.40 -45.86
CA ARG A 252 19.96 4.01 -44.61
C ARG A 252 20.53 5.20 -43.85
N THR A 253 19.77 6.28 -43.78
CA THR A 253 20.17 7.49 -43.06
C THR A 253 19.31 7.70 -41.82
N LEU A 254 19.92 8.25 -40.78
CA LEU A 254 19.25 8.67 -39.56
C LEU A 254 19.60 10.14 -39.32
N GLN A 255 18.57 10.97 -39.20
CA GLN A 255 18.70 12.39 -38.89
C GLN A 255 18.07 12.68 -37.53
N PHE A 256 18.83 13.31 -36.63
CA PHE A 256 18.27 13.86 -35.39
C PHE A 256 17.52 15.15 -35.74
N ALA A 257 16.20 15.05 -35.87
CA ALA A 257 15.33 16.17 -36.24
C ALA A 257 15.07 17.13 -35.08
N TYR A 258 15.19 16.64 -33.85
CA TYR A 258 15.14 17.41 -32.62
C TYR A 258 16.00 16.73 -31.56
N HIS A 259 16.69 17.50 -30.72
CA HIS A 259 17.40 16.97 -29.56
C HIS A 259 17.51 18.03 -28.47
N VAL A 260 17.49 17.57 -27.22
CA VAL A 260 17.84 18.32 -26.03
C VAL A 260 18.75 17.42 -25.21
N ASP A 261 19.95 17.91 -24.95
CA ASP A 261 20.93 17.25 -24.10
C ASP A 261 21.53 18.30 -23.16
N THR A 262 21.45 18.04 -21.86
CA THR A 262 22.06 18.89 -20.84
C THR A 262 23.49 18.49 -20.51
N MET A 263 23.97 17.35 -21.03
CA MET A 263 25.32 16.81 -20.82
C MET A 263 26.34 17.27 -21.87
N GLY A 264 25.91 17.97 -22.93
CA GLY A 264 26.80 18.72 -23.83
C GLY A 264 27.46 17.92 -24.95
N GLU A 265 26.89 16.81 -25.40
CA GLU A 265 27.36 16.18 -26.65
C GLU A 265 26.76 16.87 -27.89
N ASP A 266 27.61 17.16 -28.88
CA ASP A 266 27.19 17.70 -30.17
C ASP A 266 26.49 16.59 -31.00
N PHE A 267 25.16 16.61 -31.04
CA PHE A 267 24.35 15.74 -31.90
C PHE A 267 24.37 16.26 -33.35
N HIS A 268 25.42 15.97 -34.10
CA HIS A 268 25.44 16.19 -35.54
C HIS A 268 24.71 15.08 -36.31
N THR A 269 24.11 15.41 -37.45
CA THR A 269 23.61 14.45 -38.43
C THR A 269 24.72 13.46 -38.80
N LYS A 270 24.56 12.19 -38.44
CA LYS A 270 25.51 11.14 -38.82
C LYS A 270 25.11 10.56 -40.17
N THR A 271 25.78 11.00 -41.23
CA THR A 271 25.75 10.32 -42.53
C THR A 271 26.46 8.98 -42.44
N ASP A 272 25.89 7.94 -43.06
CA ASP A 272 26.43 6.56 -43.05
C ASP A 272 26.37 5.86 -41.68
N PHE A 273 25.33 6.16 -40.89
CA PHE A 273 25.10 5.53 -39.58
C PHE A 273 24.44 4.16 -39.75
N ASP A 274 25.18 3.09 -39.50
CA ASP A 274 24.62 1.75 -39.38
C ASP A 274 23.77 1.65 -38.09
N TYR A 275 22.50 2.04 -38.21
CA TYR A 275 21.56 2.06 -37.09
C TYR A 275 21.33 0.66 -36.50
N HIS A 276 21.70 -0.44 -37.18
CA HIS A 276 21.55 -1.79 -36.64
C HIS A 276 22.32 -2.03 -35.32
N LEU A 277 23.32 -1.20 -35.02
CA LEU A 277 24.10 -1.26 -33.78
C LEU A 277 23.63 -0.27 -32.69
N SER A 278 22.59 0.53 -32.95
CA SER A 278 22.06 1.50 -31.99
C SER A 278 20.72 1.07 -31.38
N LEU A 279 20.38 1.63 -30.21
CA LEU A 279 19.06 1.48 -29.60
C LEU A 279 17.95 1.94 -30.55
N THR A 280 18.18 3.02 -31.30
CA THR A 280 17.24 3.54 -32.30
C THR A 280 16.98 2.53 -33.41
N GLY A 281 18.02 1.91 -33.97
CA GLY A 281 17.78 0.90 -35.01
C GLY A 281 17.24 -0.42 -34.49
N LEU A 282 17.46 -0.75 -33.21
CA LEU A 282 16.77 -1.87 -32.56
C LEU A 282 15.25 -1.62 -32.49
N ILE A 283 14.84 -0.41 -32.13
CA ILE A 283 13.41 0.00 -32.12
C ILE A 283 12.84 -0.05 -33.55
N VAL A 284 13.54 0.53 -34.53
CA VAL A 284 13.09 0.55 -35.94
C VAL A 284 12.95 -0.87 -36.51
N SER A 285 13.91 -1.76 -36.23
CA SER A 285 13.89 -3.14 -36.72
C SER A 285 12.82 -4.00 -36.05
N LYS A 286 12.62 -3.86 -34.73
CA LYS A 286 11.61 -4.63 -33.98
C LYS A 286 10.20 -4.04 -34.07
N ARG A 287 10.06 -2.78 -34.48
CA ARG A 287 8.81 -1.99 -34.47
C ARG A 287 8.08 -2.05 -33.12
N LYS A 288 8.86 -2.08 -32.04
CA LYS A 288 8.37 -2.17 -30.65
C LYS A 288 9.25 -1.29 -29.76
N PRO A 289 8.68 -0.67 -28.72
CA PRO A 289 9.48 -0.09 -27.65
C PRO A 289 10.39 -1.17 -27.05
N ILE A 290 11.58 -0.75 -26.62
CA ILE A 290 12.58 -1.60 -25.97
C ILE A 290 12.63 -1.31 -24.47
#